data_AF-A0A085W6E5-F1
#
_entry.id   AF-A0A085W6E5-F1
#
_cell.length_a   1.000
_cell.length_b   1.000
_cell.length_c   1.000
_cell.angle_alpha   90.00
_cell.angle_beta   90.00
_cell.angle_gamma   90.00
#
_symmetry.space_group_name_H-M   'P 1'
#
loop_
_entity.id
_entity.type
_entity.pdbx_description
1 polymer ?
#
loop_
_entity_poly.entity_id
_entity_poly.type
_entity_poly.pdbx_seq_one_letter_code
_entity_poly.pdbx_strand_id
1 'polypeptide(L)'
;MKSQSTIYGFVFLAFTACGAPELTGSEVQEGHAQALAAYDTTPPESSLFIEQTPDANGEFHGNVSILITATDDSAGVESISWSLSGAQTGSGTGNGGSVYVPVITTLGTTTLTYSAKDRASNYESAKTHTIVITPYMGNCRDVELNDFNLFVTGNYTGGHDVRGKVAAGGDISMDHFTVAAEIPDDNLENALVAGGNLNISNGGVFGNAHYDGSTTANGTVTFYRGALSRYSSINFQERADELATLSWELSSLQRNGQTQFQSWGGLFLQGSDARVNVFWVDATQLSATRYFSLNVPGGSTAVINVLGDSPTIANFANAYSGVDARNVLFHFPDATTITAYNYGFFGTVLAPNADFNFSNGSFDGGIYAKSLTGNAEGHLAPLKPFVICGGGVGT
;
A
#
# COMPACT_ATOMS: atom_id res chain seq x y z
N MET A 1 10.51 -1.21 -49.58
CA MET A 1 9.28 -2.02 -49.78
C MET A 1 9.66 -3.36 -50.39
N LYS A 2 9.03 -4.45 -49.89
CA LYS A 2 9.09 -5.86 -50.31
C LYS A 2 10.36 -6.61 -49.86
N SER A 3 10.33 -7.26 -48.69
CA SER A 3 9.68 -8.56 -48.35
C SER A 3 10.35 -9.74 -49.06
N GLN A 4 11.29 -10.38 -48.38
CA GLN A 4 11.70 -11.74 -48.69
C GLN A 4 10.74 -12.70 -47.98
N SER A 5 10.07 -13.55 -48.76
CA SER A 5 9.29 -14.67 -48.27
C SER A 5 10.19 -15.90 -48.19
N THR A 6 10.39 -16.43 -46.99
CA THR A 6 10.94 -17.78 -46.80
C THR A 6 9.78 -18.73 -46.51
N ILE A 7 9.57 -19.66 -47.45
CA ILE A 7 8.60 -20.74 -47.40
C ILE A 7 9.19 -21.86 -46.54
N TYR A 8 8.50 -22.24 -45.46
CA TYR A 8 8.66 -23.55 -44.84
C TYR A 8 7.45 -24.40 -45.23
N GLY A 9 7.70 -25.44 -46.02
CA GLY A 9 6.69 -26.35 -46.53
C GLY A 9 6.10 -27.23 -45.44
N PHE A 10 4.77 -27.29 -45.38
CA PHE A 10 4.05 -28.31 -44.63
C PHE A 10 3.67 -29.45 -45.58
N VAL A 11 4.12 -30.66 -45.23
CA VAL A 11 3.74 -31.90 -45.89
C VAL A 11 2.31 -32.25 -45.46
N PHE A 12 1.37 -32.22 -46.40
CA PHE A 12 0.05 -32.81 -46.22
C PHE A 12 0.15 -34.33 -46.35
N LEU A 13 0.05 -35.05 -45.23
CA LEU A 13 -0.34 -36.46 -45.24
C LEU A 13 -1.87 -36.51 -45.18
N ALA A 14 -2.51 -36.49 -46.36
CA ALA A 14 -3.93 -36.74 -46.47
C ALA A 14 -4.20 -38.24 -46.28
N PHE A 15 -4.76 -38.63 -45.13
CA PHE A 15 -5.51 -39.88 -45.02
C PHE A 15 -6.89 -39.66 -45.64
N THR A 16 -7.10 -40.19 -46.85
CA THR A 16 -8.41 -40.24 -47.48
C THR A 16 -9.29 -41.26 -46.74
N ALA A 17 -10.09 -40.82 -45.77
CA ALA A 17 -11.27 -41.54 -45.34
C ALA A 17 -12.49 -40.97 -46.10
N CYS A 18 -13.18 -41.82 -46.85
CA CYS A 18 -14.35 -41.47 -47.65
C CYS A 18 -15.53 -41.11 -46.73
N GLY A 19 -16.04 -39.86 -46.81
CA GLY A 19 -17.43 -39.55 -46.42
C GLY A 19 -17.74 -38.56 -45.29
N ALA A 20 -16.84 -37.65 -44.89
CA ALA A 20 -17.18 -36.58 -43.93
C ALA A 20 -17.51 -35.24 -44.64
N PRO A 21 -18.49 -34.44 -44.17
CA PRO A 21 -18.77 -33.11 -44.73
C PRO A 21 -17.59 -32.14 -44.52
N GLU A 22 -17.37 -31.22 -45.46
CA GLU A 22 -16.34 -30.16 -45.34
C GLU A 22 -16.63 -29.28 -44.11
N LEU A 23 -15.68 -29.25 -43.18
CA LEU A 23 -15.74 -28.40 -41.99
C LEU A 23 -15.52 -26.92 -42.38
N THR A 24 -16.27 -26.02 -41.76
CA THR A 24 -16.11 -24.57 -41.95
C THR A 24 -14.78 -24.07 -41.37
N GLY A 25 -14.28 -22.94 -41.85
CA GLY A 25 -12.98 -22.39 -41.42
C GLY A 25 -12.83 -22.18 -39.91
N SER A 26 -13.92 -21.95 -39.16
CA SER A 26 -13.86 -21.84 -37.70
C SER A 26 -13.83 -23.20 -36.99
N GLU A 27 -14.52 -24.22 -37.53
CA GLU A 27 -14.47 -25.60 -37.01
C GLU A 27 -13.09 -26.24 -37.21
N VAL A 28 -12.41 -25.89 -38.31
CA VAL A 28 -11.01 -26.28 -38.54
C VAL A 28 -10.07 -25.59 -37.55
N GLN A 29 -10.35 -24.33 -37.16
CA GLN A 29 -9.54 -23.55 -36.24
C GLN A 29 -9.74 -23.98 -34.77
N GLU A 30 -10.98 -24.27 -34.35
CA GLU A 30 -11.28 -24.91 -33.06
C GLU A 30 -10.75 -26.35 -32.99
N GLY A 31 -10.85 -27.12 -34.09
CA GLY A 31 -10.26 -28.46 -34.18
C GLY A 31 -8.73 -28.46 -34.13
N HIS A 32 -8.06 -27.47 -34.72
CA HIS A 32 -6.60 -27.30 -34.60
C HIS A 32 -6.17 -26.86 -33.20
N ALA A 33 -6.92 -25.97 -32.55
CA ALA A 33 -6.66 -25.57 -31.16
C ALA A 33 -6.86 -26.74 -30.19
N GLN A 34 -7.87 -27.59 -30.43
CA GLN A 34 -8.09 -28.82 -29.65
C GLN A 34 -7.08 -29.93 -29.97
N ALA A 35 -6.57 -30.01 -31.20
CA ALA A 35 -5.54 -30.97 -31.59
C ALA A 35 -4.13 -30.61 -31.07
N LEU A 36 -3.81 -29.31 -30.95
CA LEU A 36 -2.56 -28.83 -30.32
C LEU A 36 -2.52 -29.16 -28.82
N ALA A 37 -3.63 -28.97 -28.10
CA ALA A 37 -3.74 -29.36 -26.69
C ALA A 37 -3.69 -30.89 -26.46
N ALA A 38 -3.99 -31.72 -27.46
CA ALA A 38 -3.93 -33.18 -27.33
C ALA A 38 -2.52 -33.78 -27.53
N TYR A 39 -1.56 -32.99 -28.03
CA TYR A 39 -0.17 -33.40 -28.28
C TYR A 39 0.88 -32.63 -27.48
N ASP A 40 0.45 -31.64 -26.71
CA ASP A 40 1.36 -30.95 -25.82
C ASP A 40 1.85 -31.90 -24.73
N THR A 41 3.17 -31.94 -24.58
CA THR A 41 3.88 -32.75 -23.57
C THR A 41 4.74 -31.87 -22.66
N THR A 42 4.68 -30.55 -22.85
CA THR A 42 5.49 -29.58 -22.13
C THR A 42 4.69 -29.08 -20.93
N PRO A 43 5.19 -29.22 -19.70
CA PRO A 43 4.53 -28.61 -18.55
C PRO A 43 4.57 -27.08 -18.57
N PRO A 44 3.60 -26.42 -17.93
CA PRO A 44 3.65 -24.98 -17.68
C PRO A 44 4.80 -24.62 -16.72
N GLU A 45 5.24 -23.36 -16.76
CA GLU A 45 6.25 -22.82 -15.85
C GLU A 45 5.65 -21.75 -14.93
N SER A 46 5.78 -21.93 -13.62
CA SER A 46 5.30 -20.97 -12.61
C SER A 46 6.41 -20.10 -11.99
N SER A 47 6.04 -18.86 -11.63
CA SER A 47 6.87 -17.87 -10.96
C SER A 47 6.18 -17.32 -9.71
N LEU A 48 6.97 -16.95 -8.72
CA LEU A 48 6.51 -16.43 -7.43
C LEU A 48 6.85 -14.94 -7.32
N PHE A 49 5.86 -14.13 -6.95
CA PHE A 49 6.05 -12.72 -6.60
C PHE A 49 5.60 -12.51 -5.15
N ILE A 50 6.52 -12.06 -4.30
CA ILE A 50 6.25 -11.66 -2.93
C ILE A 50 6.30 -10.13 -2.90
N GLU A 51 5.22 -9.50 -2.44
CA GLU A 51 5.11 -8.04 -2.45
C GLU A 51 6.07 -7.38 -1.45
N GLN A 52 6.32 -8.04 -0.32
CA GLN A 52 7.19 -7.55 0.74
C GLN A 52 8.64 -7.99 0.52
N THR A 53 9.58 -7.16 0.97
CA THR A 53 11.01 -7.50 1.00
C THR A 53 11.39 -8.00 2.40
N PRO A 54 12.05 -9.17 2.55
CA PRO A 54 12.52 -9.63 3.85
C PRO A 54 13.73 -8.82 4.34
N ASP A 55 14.09 -8.97 5.60
CA ASP A 55 15.29 -8.37 6.18
C ASP A 55 16.59 -8.98 5.62
N ALA A 56 17.74 -8.50 6.11
CA ALA A 56 19.07 -9.01 5.70
C ALA A 56 19.30 -10.50 6.05
N ASN A 57 18.49 -11.08 6.93
CA ASN A 57 18.53 -12.49 7.31
C ASN A 57 17.52 -13.33 6.50
N GLY A 58 16.73 -12.72 5.63
CA GLY A 58 15.66 -13.40 4.89
C GLY A 58 14.39 -13.62 5.73
N GLU A 59 14.27 -12.94 6.86
CA GLU A 59 13.08 -12.98 7.70
C GLU A 59 12.09 -11.92 7.27
N PHE A 60 10.86 -12.37 7.09
CA PHE A 60 9.72 -11.50 7.12
C PHE A 60 9.36 -11.24 8.56
N HIS A 61 8.70 -10.13 8.65
CA HIS A 61 8.45 -9.50 9.89
C HIS A 61 6.93 -9.29 9.92
N GLY A 62 6.26 -9.09 8.77
CA GLY A 62 4.82 -8.86 8.69
C GLY A 62 4.03 -9.90 7.94
N ASN A 63 2.77 -9.53 7.71
CA ASN A 63 1.89 -10.21 6.77
C ASN A 63 2.59 -10.30 5.41
N VAL A 64 2.60 -11.49 4.82
CA VAL A 64 3.23 -11.75 3.52
C VAL A 64 2.14 -12.03 2.49
N SER A 65 2.07 -11.16 1.49
CA SER A 65 1.20 -11.28 0.31
C SER A 65 1.96 -11.91 -0.84
N ILE A 66 1.35 -12.90 -1.47
CA ILE A 66 1.99 -13.73 -2.49
C ILE A 66 1.08 -13.86 -3.71
N LEU A 67 1.63 -13.53 -4.87
CA LEU A 67 1.05 -13.82 -6.19
C LEU A 67 1.88 -14.90 -6.88
N ILE A 68 1.22 -15.94 -7.39
CA ILE A 68 1.84 -16.94 -8.26
C ILE A 68 1.29 -16.73 -9.67
N THR A 69 2.18 -16.68 -10.65
CA THR A 69 1.83 -16.62 -12.08
C THR A 69 2.41 -17.83 -12.80
N ALA A 70 1.75 -18.30 -13.86
CA ALA A 70 2.28 -19.37 -14.69
C ALA A 70 2.04 -19.09 -16.18
N THR A 71 2.95 -19.56 -17.02
CA THR A 71 2.88 -19.44 -18.48
C THR A 71 3.10 -20.80 -19.12
N ASP A 72 2.41 -21.01 -20.25
CA ASP A 72 2.61 -22.15 -21.13
C ASP A 72 2.34 -21.71 -22.57
N ASP A 73 3.30 -21.96 -23.46
CA ASP A 73 3.26 -21.47 -24.84
C ASP A 73 2.44 -22.37 -25.79
N SER A 74 2.00 -23.54 -25.32
CA SER A 74 1.41 -24.59 -26.16
C SER A 74 -0.09 -24.80 -25.86
N ALA A 75 -0.43 -25.50 -24.77
CA ALA A 75 -1.81 -25.76 -24.36
C ALA A 75 -2.41 -24.65 -23.48
N GLY A 76 -1.55 -23.78 -22.91
CA GLY A 76 -1.94 -22.74 -21.96
C GLY A 76 -2.25 -23.32 -20.58
N VAL A 77 -2.18 -22.47 -19.56
CA VAL A 77 -2.37 -22.88 -18.16
C VAL A 77 -3.85 -23.17 -17.85
N GLU A 78 -4.13 -24.36 -17.31
CA GLU A 78 -5.45 -24.75 -16.78
C GLU A 78 -5.62 -24.28 -15.33
N SER A 79 -4.65 -24.57 -14.47
CA SER A 79 -4.74 -24.24 -13.05
C SER A 79 -3.37 -24.16 -12.36
N ILE A 80 -3.35 -23.47 -11.21
CA ILE A 80 -2.22 -23.43 -10.28
C ILE A 80 -2.70 -23.96 -8.94
N SER A 81 -2.01 -24.97 -8.41
CA SER A 81 -2.26 -25.50 -7.07
C SER A 81 -1.18 -25.03 -6.11
N TRP A 82 -1.58 -24.74 -4.87
CA TRP A 82 -0.69 -24.31 -3.79
C TRP A 82 -1.07 -24.96 -2.45
N SER A 83 -0.08 -25.08 -1.57
CA SER A 83 -0.27 -25.50 -0.18
C SER A 83 0.72 -24.79 0.74
N LEU A 84 0.26 -24.48 1.95
CA LEU A 84 1.01 -23.92 3.06
C LEU A 84 1.14 -24.99 4.14
N SER A 85 2.33 -25.14 4.70
CA SER A 85 2.64 -26.04 5.80
C SER A 85 3.59 -25.39 6.79
N GLY A 86 3.65 -25.88 8.03
CA GLY A 86 4.45 -25.28 9.09
C GLY A 86 3.62 -24.38 10.00
N ALA A 87 4.04 -23.13 10.19
CA ALA A 87 3.37 -22.16 11.05
C ALA A 87 1.96 -21.83 10.58
N GLN A 88 1.79 -21.44 9.32
CA GLN A 88 0.48 -21.33 8.68
C GLN A 88 0.20 -22.56 7.82
N THR A 89 -1.03 -23.05 7.84
CA THR A 89 -1.47 -24.20 7.05
C THR A 89 -2.64 -23.84 6.15
N GLY A 90 -2.70 -24.43 4.96
CA GLY A 90 -3.79 -24.23 4.02
C GLY A 90 -3.47 -24.81 2.65
N SER A 91 -4.44 -24.88 1.77
CA SER A 91 -4.22 -25.29 0.38
C SER A 91 -5.35 -24.76 -0.50
N GLY A 92 -5.07 -24.62 -1.78
CA GLY A 92 -6.08 -24.22 -2.76
C GLY A 92 -5.60 -24.44 -4.18
N THR A 93 -6.54 -24.26 -5.11
CA THR A 93 -6.30 -24.31 -6.54
C THR A 93 -7.00 -23.11 -7.17
N GLY A 94 -6.27 -22.34 -7.97
CA GLY A 94 -6.80 -21.27 -8.80
C GLY A 94 -6.87 -21.72 -10.26
N ASN A 95 -7.92 -21.30 -10.97
CA ASN A 95 -8.05 -21.55 -12.40
C ASN A 95 -7.30 -20.47 -13.19
N GLY A 96 -6.64 -20.87 -14.28
CA GLY A 96 -5.86 -19.99 -15.15
C GLY A 96 -4.43 -19.75 -14.68
N GLY A 97 -3.76 -18.77 -15.32
CA GLY A 97 -2.32 -18.52 -15.15
C GLY A 97 -1.94 -17.61 -13.98
N SER A 98 -2.84 -17.32 -13.03
CA SER A 98 -2.50 -16.51 -11.85
C SER A 98 -3.37 -16.85 -10.65
N VAL A 99 -2.79 -16.89 -9.45
CA VAL A 99 -3.50 -17.12 -8.19
C VAL A 99 -2.86 -16.35 -7.03
N TYR A 100 -3.68 -15.71 -6.20
CA TYR A 100 -3.24 -15.16 -4.91
C TYR A 100 -3.32 -16.23 -3.84
N VAL A 101 -2.23 -16.38 -3.08
CA VAL A 101 -2.22 -17.22 -1.88
C VAL A 101 -2.82 -16.41 -0.72
N PRO A 102 -3.60 -17.02 0.19
CA PRO A 102 -4.04 -16.35 1.41
C PRO A 102 -2.85 -15.75 2.16
N VAL A 103 -2.99 -14.49 2.59
CA VAL A 103 -1.95 -13.75 3.29
C VAL A 103 -1.40 -14.58 4.45
N ILE A 104 -0.08 -14.71 4.51
CA ILE A 104 0.59 -15.43 5.59
C ILE A 104 0.77 -14.46 6.75
N THR A 105 0.09 -14.73 7.87
CA THR A 105 0.06 -13.85 9.06
C THR A 105 0.62 -14.54 10.31
N THR A 106 0.86 -15.85 10.24
CA THR A 106 1.27 -16.64 11.40
C THR A 106 2.78 -16.59 11.59
N LEU A 107 3.22 -16.22 12.79
CA LEU A 107 4.61 -16.26 13.22
C LEU A 107 5.20 -17.66 13.12
N GLY A 108 6.44 -17.76 12.64
CA GLY A 108 7.21 -18.97 12.44
C GLY A 108 7.47 -19.24 10.97
N THR A 109 7.99 -20.43 10.69
CA THR A 109 8.33 -20.86 9.34
C THR A 109 7.10 -21.47 8.65
N THR A 110 6.64 -20.84 7.57
CA THR A 110 5.64 -21.36 6.64
C THR A 110 6.31 -21.76 5.33
N THR A 111 6.13 -23.00 4.91
CA THR A 111 6.59 -23.49 3.60
C THR A 111 5.41 -23.45 2.62
N LEU A 112 5.59 -22.67 1.55
CA LEU A 112 4.71 -22.66 0.38
C LEU A 112 5.20 -23.69 -0.64
N THR A 113 4.31 -24.58 -1.06
CA THR A 113 4.53 -25.51 -2.17
C THR A 113 3.52 -25.21 -3.27
N TYR A 114 3.96 -25.08 -4.52
CA TYR A 114 3.08 -24.74 -5.64
C TYR A 114 3.51 -25.41 -6.95
N SER A 115 2.55 -25.59 -7.86
CA SER A 115 2.76 -26.16 -9.20
C SER A 115 1.63 -25.77 -10.14
N ALA A 116 1.93 -25.60 -11.43
CA ALA A 116 0.92 -25.38 -12.46
C ALA A 116 0.58 -26.67 -13.24
N LYS A 117 -0.63 -26.70 -13.82
CA LYS A 117 -1.13 -27.73 -14.73
C LYS A 117 -1.68 -27.03 -15.98
N ASP A 118 -1.35 -27.55 -17.16
CA ASP A 118 -1.89 -27.06 -18.44
C ASP A 118 -3.21 -27.75 -18.82
N ARG A 119 -3.79 -27.35 -19.96
CA ARG A 119 -5.02 -27.97 -20.50
C ARG A 119 -4.81 -29.33 -21.16
N ALA A 120 -3.56 -29.70 -21.43
CA ALA A 120 -3.15 -31.01 -21.96
C ALA A 120 -2.92 -32.05 -20.85
N SER A 121 -3.05 -31.65 -19.58
CA SER A 121 -2.75 -32.44 -18.40
C SER A 121 -1.27 -32.75 -18.17
N ASN A 122 -0.36 -31.91 -18.66
CA ASN A 122 1.02 -31.87 -18.18
C ASN A 122 1.10 -31.10 -16.85
N TYR A 123 1.95 -31.60 -15.95
CA TYR A 123 2.14 -31.07 -14.61
C TYR A 123 3.55 -30.56 -14.45
N GLU A 124 3.67 -29.34 -13.93
CA GLU A 124 4.94 -28.82 -13.46
C GLU A 124 5.43 -29.61 -12.23
N SER A 125 6.75 -29.76 -12.09
CA SER A 125 7.32 -30.21 -10.83
C SER A 125 7.04 -29.20 -9.72
N ALA A 126 6.60 -29.67 -8.54
CA ALA A 126 6.30 -28.79 -7.42
C ALA A 126 7.52 -27.99 -6.98
N LYS A 127 7.35 -26.66 -6.92
CA LYS A 127 8.31 -25.70 -6.38
C LYS A 127 8.01 -25.43 -4.91
N THR A 128 9.05 -25.13 -4.13
CA THR A 128 8.91 -24.80 -2.71
C THR A 128 9.60 -23.49 -2.39
N HIS A 129 9.00 -22.72 -1.48
CA HIS A 129 9.57 -21.49 -0.95
C HIS A 129 9.30 -21.40 0.56
N THR A 130 10.28 -20.95 1.31
CA THR A 130 10.17 -20.83 2.77
C THR A 130 9.98 -19.36 3.15
N ILE A 131 8.91 -19.10 3.88
CA ILE A 131 8.57 -17.80 4.43
C ILE A 131 8.76 -17.90 5.94
N VAL A 132 9.67 -17.12 6.51
CA VAL A 132 9.87 -17.05 7.95
C VAL A 132 9.27 -15.74 8.44
N ILE A 133 8.22 -15.78 9.25
CA ILE A 133 7.69 -14.58 9.90
C ILE A 133 8.15 -14.58 11.35
N THR A 134 9.06 -13.69 11.74
CA THR A 134 9.48 -13.53 13.13
C THR A 134 8.81 -12.32 13.76
N PRO A 135 8.51 -12.35 15.08
CA PRO A 135 8.14 -11.12 15.78
C PRO A 135 9.26 -10.11 15.60
N TYR A 136 8.92 -8.82 15.56
CA TYR A 136 9.95 -7.83 15.80
C TYR A 136 10.50 -8.05 17.21
N MET A 137 11.73 -8.56 17.29
CA MET A 137 12.52 -8.63 18.51
C MET A 137 13.56 -7.50 18.53
N GLY A 138 13.36 -6.48 17.69
CA GLY A 138 14.23 -5.32 17.64
C GLY A 138 14.18 -4.53 18.95
N ASN A 139 15.25 -3.78 19.18
CA ASN A 139 15.29 -2.79 20.25
C ASN A 139 14.11 -1.83 20.11
N CYS A 140 13.76 -1.18 21.22
CA CYS A 140 12.83 -0.06 21.18
C CYS A 140 13.21 0.94 20.08
N ARG A 141 12.24 1.30 19.24
CA ARG A 141 12.38 2.26 18.14
C ARG A 141 11.61 3.53 18.47
N ASP A 142 12.24 4.67 18.19
CA ASP A 142 11.56 5.96 18.17
C ASP A 142 10.67 6.08 16.92
N VAL A 143 9.40 6.40 17.13
CA VAL A 143 8.44 6.70 16.07
C VAL A 143 8.46 8.20 15.81
N GLU A 144 9.07 8.59 14.69
CA GLU A 144 9.24 9.98 14.27
C GLU A 144 8.53 10.23 12.93
N LEU A 145 7.28 10.70 13.02
CA LEU A 145 6.41 11.08 11.90
C LEU A 145 6.01 12.56 12.03
N ASN A 146 7.00 13.41 12.26
CA ASN A 146 6.84 14.82 12.62
C ASN A 146 7.72 15.77 11.78
N ASP A 147 8.40 15.23 10.77
CA ASP A 147 9.22 15.94 9.80
C ASP A 147 8.37 16.66 8.74
N PHE A 148 7.23 16.06 8.36
CA PHE A 148 6.29 16.64 7.40
C PHE A 148 4.84 16.66 7.91
N ASN A 149 4.07 17.62 7.39
CA ASN A 149 2.61 17.66 7.54
C ASN A 149 1.98 16.77 6.46
N LEU A 150 2.57 16.71 5.26
CA LEU A 150 2.24 15.73 4.22
C LEU A 150 3.53 15.19 3.59
N PHE A 151 3.68 13.88 3.57
CA PHE A 151 4.74 13.16 2.85
C PHE A 151 4.11 12.05 2.00
N VAL A 152 4.36 12.07 0.69
CA VAL A 152 3.96 10.97 -0.19
C VAL A 152 5.12 10.49 -1.05
N THR A 153 5.17 9.19 -1.33
CA THR A 153 6.25 8.61 -2.16
C THR A 153 5.99 8.78 -3.66
N GLY A 154 4.73 8.91 -4.05
CA GLY A 154 4.23 9.22 -5.38
C GLY A 154 3.73 10.66 -5.50
N ASN A 155 2.58 10.85 -6.14
CA ASN A 155 2.06 12.17 -6.50
C ASN A 155 1.19 12.78 -5.39
N TYR A 156 1.18 14.11 -5.33
CA TYR A 156 0.18 14.90 -4.60
C TYR A 156 -0.59 15.80 -5.55
N THR A 157 -1.90 15.57 -5.71
CA THR A 157 -2.72 16.26 -6.73
C THR A 157 -3.98 16.88 -6.15
N GLY A 158 -4.30 18.11 -6.58
CA GLY A 158 -5.52 18.82 -6.18
C GLY A 158 -5.43 19.49 -4.81
N GLY A 159 -4.21 19.66 -4.31
CA GLY A 159 -3.94 20.20 -2.98
C GLY A 159 -4.30 21.68 -2.83
N HIS A 160 -4.73 22.04 -1.62
CA HIS A 160 -4.99 23.42 -1.18
C HIS A 160 -4.08 23.74 0.01
N ASP A 161 -4.61 24.09 1.18
CA ASP A 161 -3.81 24.54 2.30
C ASP A 161 -3.19 23.38 3.09
N VAL A 162 -1.88 23.45 3.34
CA VAL A 162 -1.16 22.60 4.29
C VAL A 162 -0.25 23.49 5.14
N ARG A 163 -0.59 23.68 6.41
CA ARG A 163 0.06 24.67 7.29
C ARG A 163 1.53 24.35 7.62
N GLY A 164 1.94 23.09 7.50
CA GLY A 164 3.31 22.63 7.65
C GLY A 164 4.01 22.25 6.34
N LYS A 165 5.09 21.47 6.44
CA LYS A 165 5.90 21.06 5.28
C LYS A 165 5.21 19.99 4.43
N VAL A 166 5.45 20.04 3.13
CA VAL A 166 4.91 19.08 2.14
C VAL A 166 6.05 18.49 1.30
N ALA A 167 6.06 17.17 1.13
CA ALA A 167 6.94 16.49 0.19
C ALA A 167 6.21 15.41 -0.59
N ALA A 168 6.49 15.31 -1.89
CA ALA A 168 6.01 14.25 -2.76
C ALA A 168 7.15 13.72 -3.62
N GLY A 169 7.36 12.40 -3.67
CA GLY A 169 8.41 11.80 -4.49
C GLY A 169 8.15 11.91 -5.99
N GLY A 170 6.89 12.06 -6.38
CA GLY A 170 6.46 12.35 -7.74
C GLY A 170 6.12 13.82 -7.97
N ASP A 171 5.07 14.04 -8.76
CA ASP A 171 4.59 15.36 -9.14
C ASP A 171 3.70 15.97 -8.02
N ILE A 172 3.81 17.28 -7.84
CA ILE A 172 2.89 18.08 -7.02
C ILE A 172 2.04 18.96 -7.92
N SER A 173 0.72 18.95 -7.71
CA SER A 173 -0.24 19.83 -8.36
C SER A 173 -1.17 20.50 -7.35
N MET A 174 -1.10 21.84 -7.23
CA MET A 174 -1.86 22.63 -6.26
C MET A 174 -2.31 23.96 -6.86
N ASP A 175 -3.46 24.46 -6.43
CA ASP A 175 -4.01 25.76 -6.84
C ASP A 175 -4.77 26.40 -5.68
N HIS A 176 -4.73 27.73 -5.54
CA HIS A 176 -5.35 28.44 -4.41
C HIS A 176 -4.93 27.85 -3.05
N PHE A 177 -3.61 27.86 -2.81
CA PHE A 177 -2.98 27.12 -1.71
C PHE A 177 -2.08 27.99 -0.83
N THR A 178 -1.84 27.50 0.38
CA THR A 178 -0.80 27.95 1.30
C THR A 178 -0.02 26.74 1.83
N VAL A 179 1.30 26.73 1.68
CA VAL A 179 2.19 25.71 2.24
C VAL A 179 3.12 26.30 3.30
N ALA A 180 3.27 25.59 4.42
CA ALA A 180 4.24 25.87 5.47
C ALA A 180 4.09 27.21 6.22
N ALA A 181 2.91 27.85 6.18
CA ALA A 181 2.70 29.15 6.82
C ALA A 181 2.96 29.16 8.35
N GLU A 182 2.88 28.01 9.00
CA GLU A 182 3.02 27.89 10.46
C GLU A 182 4.36 27.29 10.91
N ILE A 183 5.32 27.06 9.99
CA ILE A 183 6.65 26.58 10.35
C ILE A 183 7.54 27.71 10.90
N PRO A 184 8.44 27.41 11.85
CA PRO A 184 9.35 28.40 12.44
C PRO A 184 10.46 28.84 11.46
N ASP A 185 11.01 30.04 11.69
CA ASP A 185 12.02 30.68 10.82
C ASP A 185 13.36 29.94 10.74
N ASP A 186 13.65 29.05 11.70
CA ASP A 186 14.86 28.22 11.74
C ASP A 186 14.69 26.87 11.02
N ASN A 187 13.51 26.60 10.43
CA ASN A 187 13.18 25.32 9.82
C ASN A 187 12.67 25.44 8.38
N LEU A 188 13.15 26.44 7.64
CA LEU A 188 12.63 26.83 6.31
C LEU A 188 13.03 25.89 5.17
N GLU A 189 14.01 25.01 5.37
CA GLU A 189 14.44 24.05 4.34
C GLU A 189 13.39 22.98 4.06
N ASN A 190 13.26 22.56 2.80
CA ASN A 190 12.31 21.54 2.36
C ASN A 190 10.85 21.85 2.78
N ALA A 191 10.44 23.12 2.72
CA ALA A 191 9.06 23.51 3.04
C ALA A 191 8.05 22.94 2.03
N LEU A 192 8.44 22.89 0.76
CA LEU A 192 7.70 22.21 -0.32
C LEU A 192 8.68 21.48 -1.24
N VAL A 193 8.53 20.16 -1.42
CA VAL A 193 9.46 19.35 -2.24
C VAL A 193 8.71 18.45 -3.20
N ALA A 194 8.97 18.58 -4.51
CA ALA A 194 8.53 17.63 -5.53
C ALA A 194 9.72 16.88 -6.14
N GLY A 195 9.78 15.55 -6.00
CA GLY A 195 10.77 14.72 -6.70
C GLY A 195 10.52 14.66 -8.22
N GLY A 196 9.36 15.13 -8.68
CA GLY A 196 9.00 15.31 -10.09
C GLY A 196 8.75 16.77 -10.47
N ASN A 197 7.67 17.02 -11.19
CA ASN A 197 7.21 18.34 -11.59
C ASN A 197 6.48 19.06 -10.44
N LEU A 198 6.67 20.38 -10.37
CA LEU A 198 5.98 21.25 -9.42
C LEU A 198 4.99 22.18 -10.15
N ASN A 199 3.75 21.74 -10.27
CA ASN A 199 2.66 22.40 -10.99
C ASN A 199 1.79 23.21 -10.01
N ILE A 200 2.18 24.45 -9.72
CA ILE A 200 1.53 25.27 -8.70
C ILE A 200 1.09 26.64 -9.25
N SER A 201 -0.06 27.14 -8.77
CA SER A 201 -0.59 28.47 -9.11
C SER A 201 -1.39 29.10 -7.96
N ASN A 202 -1.51 30.43 -8.00
CA ASN A 202 -2.39 31.22 -7.12
C ASN A 202 -2.21 30.94 -5.62
N GLY A 203 -0.97 30.96 -5.11
CA GLY A 203 -0.69 30.52 -3.74
C GLY A 203 0.57 31.07 -3.10
N GLY A 204 0.89 30.58 -1.91
CA GLY A 204 2.06 30.99 -1.13
C GLY A 204 2.81 29.81 -0.52
N VAL A 205 4.13 29.83 -0.58
CA VAL A 205 5.02 28.89 0.13
C VAL A 205 5.84 29.68 1.15
N PHE A 206 5.85 29.24 2.41
CA PHE A 206 6.54 29.93 3.50
C PHE A 206 7.83 29.20 3.91
N GLY A 207 8.78 29.17 2.99
CA GLY A 207 10.10 28.54 3.14
C GLY A 207 10.67 28.17 1.77
N ASN A 208 11.74 27.37 1.75
CA ASN A 208 12.39 26.92 0.52
C ASN A 208 11.56 25.85 -0.17
N ALA A 209 11.43 26.00 -1.49
CA ALA A 209 10.75 25.05 -2.36
C ALA A 209 11.73 24.41 -3.35
N HIS A 210 11.58 23.10 -3.55
CA HIS A 210 12.48 22.29 -4.37
C HIS A 210 11.68 21.45 -5.36
N TYR A 211 12.23 21.31 -6.57
CA TYR A 211 11.70 20.41 -7.60
C TYR A 211 12.82 19.83 -8.47
N ASP A 212 12.64 18.63 -9.01
CA ASP A 212 13.65 18.01 -9.90
C ASP A 212 13.24 18.09 -11.39
N GLY A 213 11.95 18.04 -11.68
CA GLY A 213 11.37 18.13 -13.02
C GLY A 213 11.26 19.56 -13.55
N SER A 214 10.07 19.92 -14.00
CA SER A 214 9.69 21.27 -14.45
C SER A 214 8.79 21.96 -13.43
N THR A 215 8.55 23.27 -13.59
CA THR A 215 7.63 24.00 -12.71
C THR A 215 6.79 25.03 -13.47
N THR A 216 5.56 25.23 -13.01
CA THR A 216 4.64 26.28 -13.47
C THR A 216 4.53 27.46 -12.51
N ALA A 217 5.37 27.50 -11.46
CA ALA A 217 5.39 28.57 -10.47
C ALA A 217 5.83 29.91 -11.10
N ASN A 218 4.94 30.57 -11.83
CA ASN A 218 5.23 31.81 -12.53
C ASN A 218 4.18 32.88 -12.16
N GLY A 219 4.66 33.98 -11.58
CA GLY A 219 3.92 35.24 -11.38
C GLY A 219 2.74 35.22 -10.41
N THR A 220 2.14 34.06 -10.12
CA THR A 220 0.96 33.90 -9.25
C THR A 220 1.27 33.23 -7.92
N VAL A 221 2.50 32.75 -7.73
CA VAL A 221 2.97 32.12 -6.49
C VAL A 221 3.99 33.01 -5.81
N THR A 222 3.84 33.19 -4.50
CA THR A 222 4.79 33.94 -3.66
C THR A 222 5.58 32.98 -2.77
N PHE A 223 6.91 33.10 -2.78
CA PHE A 223 7.79 32.38 -1.85
C PHE A 223 8.18 33.33 -0.71
N TYR A 224 7.53 33.17 0.43
CA TYR A 224 7.78 33.93 1.64
C TYR A 224 8.94 33.30 2.41
N ARG A 225 9.92 34.12 2.81
CA ARG A 225 11.07 33.67 3.63
C ARG A 225 11.84 32.50 3.02
N GLY A 226 11.84 32.35 1.70
CA GLY A 226 12.53 31.27 1.04
C GLY A 226 12.60 31.48 -0.47
N ALA A 227 13.24 30.53 -1.15
CA ALA A 227 13.42 30.57 -2.59
C ALA A 227 12.94 29.28 -3.25
N LEU A 228 12.60 29.40 -4.53
CA LEU A 228 12.38 28.26 -5.40
C LEU A 228 13.71 27.86 -6.03
N SER A 229 14.05 26.57 -5.96
CA SER A 229 15.26 26.04 -6.59
C SER A 229 15.00 24.68 -7.24
N ARG A 230 15.79 24.38 -8.28
CA ARG A 230 15.74 23.10 -8.97
C ARG A 230 16.81 22.19 -8.40
N TYR A 231 16.40 21.24 -7.55
CA TYR A 231 17.15 20.15 -6.92
C TYR A 231 16.49 19.85 -5.56
N SER A 232 15.98 18.63 -5.39
CA SER A 232 15.52 18.10 -4.11
C SER A 232 16.62 17.32 -3.38
N SER A 233 16.67 17.41 -2.05
CA SER A 233 17.66 16.70 -1.22
C SER A 233 17.11 15.41 -0.58
N ILE A 234 15.83 15.09 -0.80
CA ILE A 234 15.14 13.99 -0.14
C ILE A 234 15.34 12.70 -0.94
N ASN A 235 15.83 11.65 -0.29
CA ASN A 235 15.83 10.31 -0.83
C ASN A 235 14.46 9.64 -0.57
N PHE A 236 13.51 9.82 -1.50
CA PHE A 236 12.15 9.30 -1.34
C PHE A 236 12.07 7.78 -1.28
N GLN A 237 12.99 7.06 -1.95
CA GLN A 237 13.01 5.60 -1.90
C GLN A 237 13.42 5.12 -0.51
N GLU A 238 14.50 5.66 0.05
CA GLU A 238 14.95 5.31 1.41
C GLU A 238 13.88 5.65 2.45
N ARG A 239 13.25 6.83 2.35
CA ARG A 239 12.14 7.19 3.25
C ARG A 239 10.93 6.28 3.08
N ALA A 240 10.62 5.81 1.87
CA ALA A 240 9.56 4.83 1.63
C ALA A 240 9.86 3.50 2.35
N ASP A 241 11.10 3.02 2.25
CA ASP A 241 11.54 1.78 2.88
C ASP A 241 11.49 1.89 4.43
N GLU A 242 11.86 3.05 4.99
CA GLU A 242 11.74 3.35 6.42
C GLU A 242 10.28 3.33 6.91
N LEU A 243 9.36 3.94 6.15
CA LEU A 243 7.93 4.00 6.47
C LEU A 243 7.26 2.63 6.33
N ALA A 244 7.64 1.83 5.33
CA ALA A 244 7.20 0.46 5.20
C ALA A 244 7.66 -0.40 6.38
N THR A 245 8.92 -0.25 6.80
CA THR A 245 9.47 -0.93 7.98
C THR A 245 8.74 -0.52 9.26
N LEU A 246 8.48 0.78 9.45
CA LEU A 246 7.74 1.29 10.61
C LEU A 246 6.29 0.79 10.64
N SER A 247 5.59 0.86 9.50
CA SER A 247 4.22 0.35 9.35
C SER A 247 4.15 -1.12 9.71
N TRP A 248 5.16 -1.86 9.30
CA TRP A 248 5.27 -3.24 9.70
C TRP A 248 5.43 -3.39 11.24
N GLU A 249 6.40 -2.73 11.86
CA GLU A 249 6.64 -2.85 13.31
C GLU A 249 5.39 -2.48 14.13
N LEU A 250 4.68 -1.42 13.71
CA LEU A 250 3.40 -1.00 14.31
C LEU A 250 2.32 -2.07 14.20
N SER A 251 2.30 -2.85 13.12
CA SER A 251 1.39 -3.99 12.94
C SER A 251 1.70 -5.13 13.89
N SER A 252 2.97 -5.30 14.26
CA SER A 252 3.42 -6.34 15.19
C SER A 252 3.13 -6.03 16.66
N LEU A 253 2.73 -4.80 16.98
CA LEU A 253 2.48 -4.38 18.36
C LEU A 253 1.32 -5.17 18.98
N GLN A 254 1.56 -5.64 20.20
CA GLN A 254 0.53 -6.29 20.99
C GLN A 254 -0.56 -5.27 21.34
N ARG A 255 -1.80 -5.56 20.93
CA ARG A 255 -2.98 -4.82 21.38
C ARG A 255 -3.10 -4.85 22.90
N ASN A 256 -3.18 -3.67 23.51
CA ASN A 256 -3.49 -3.48 24.94
C ASN A 256 -4.72 -2.59 25.18
N GLY A 257 -5.28 -1.97 24.12
CA GLY A 257 -6.55 -1.24 24.14
C GLY A 257 -7.75 -2.11 23.77
N GLN A 258 -8.94 -1.69 24.20
CA GLN A 258 -10.21 -2.35 23.86
C GLN A 258 -10.90 -1.62 22.71
N THR A 259 -11.35 -2.37 21.71
CA THR A 259 -12.17 -1.87 20.59
C THR A 259 -13.56 -2.50 20.68
N GLN A 260 -14.60 -1.67 20.61
CA GLN A 260 -15.99 -2.12 20.57
C GLN A 260 -16.73 -1.44 19.43
N PHE A 261 -17.31 -2.24 18.53
CA PHE A 261 -18.19 -1.76 17.47
C PHE A 261 -19.64 -2.13 17.79
N GLN A 262 -20.54 -1.16 17.66
CA GLN A 262 -21.97 -1.32 17.90
C GLN A 262 -22.74 -1.29 16.58
N SER A 263 -23.80 -2.08 16.47
CA SER A 263 -24.56 -2.27 15.22
C SER A 263 -25.20 -1.01 14.66
N TRP A 264 -25.40 0.03 15.47
CA TRP A 264 -25.88 1.34 15.00
C TRP A 264 -24.78 2.22 14.39
N GLY A 265 -23.52 1.80 14.42
CA GLY A 265 -22.36 2.52 13.88
C GLY A 265 -21.50 3.22 14.94
N GLY A 266 -21.61 2.85 16.22
CA GLY A 266 -20.73 3.38 17.27
C GLY A 266 -19.42 2.59 17.36
N LEU A 267 -18.29 3.24 17.15
CA LEU A 267 -16.95 2.67 17.29
C LEU A 267 -16.24 3.29 18.50
N PHE A 268 -16.00 2.49 19.54
CA PHE A 268 -15.47 2.93 20.83
C PHE A 268 -14.11 2.28 21.11
N LEU A 269 -13.09 3.10 21.30
CA LEU A 269 -11.73 2.70 21.63
C LEU A 269 -11.41 3.17 23.05
N GLN A 270 -11.13 2.23 23.95
CA GLN A 270 -10.81 2.51 25.36
C GLN A 270 -9.42 1.95 25.73
N GLY A 271 -8.52 2.86 26.09
CA GLY A 271 -7.19 2.54 26.61
C GLY A 271 -7.06 2.85 28.10
N SER A 272 -6.03 2.28 28.72
CA SER A 272 -5.69 2.49 30.13
C SER A 272 -4.18 2.55 30.39
N ASP A 273 -3.34 2.30 29.38
CA ASP A 273 -1.90 2.40 29.49
C ASP A 273 -1.49 3.89 29.53
N ALA A 274 -0.64 4.25 30.49
CA ALA A 274 -0.22 5.63 30.69
C ALA A 274 0.78 6.13 29.62
N ARG A 275 1.32 5.22 28.80
CA ARG A 275 2.33 5.51 27.76
C ARG A 275 1.78 5.29 26.36
N VAL A 276 1.41 4.06 26.01
CA VAL A 276 1.00 3.69 24.63
C VAL A 276 -0.18 2.74 24.66
N ASN A 277 -1.26 3.12 23.98
CA ASN A 277 -2.48 2.33 23.83
C ASN A 277 -2.61 1.89 22.37
N VAL A 278 -2.54 0.59 22.12
CA VAL A 278 -2.60 -0.03 20.81
C VAL A 278 -3.99 -0.65 20.60
N PHE A 279 -4.69 -0.19 19.56
CA PHE A 279 -6.01 -0.62 19.17
C PHE A 279 -5.98 -1.27 17.79
N TRP A 280 -6.85 -2.27 17.60
CA TRP A 280 -7.06 -2.88 16.30
C TRP A 280 -8.52 -2.65 15.90
N VAL A 281 -8.74 -2.17 14.67
CA VAL A 281 -10.05 -1.83 14.09
C VAL A 281 -10.14 -2.47 12.71
N ASP A 282 -11.27 -3.08 12.38
CA ASP A 282 -11.53 -3.58 11.03
C ASP A 282 -11.94 -2.42 10.10
N ALA A 283 -11.35 -2.32 8.92
CA ALA A 283 -11.64 -1.29 7.92
C ALA A 283 -13.13 -1.25 7.53
N THR A 284 -13.82 -2.40 7.53
CA THR A 284 -15.27 -2.49 7.27
C THR A 284 -16.08 -1.86 8.41
N GLN A 285 -15.63 -2.03 9.66
CA GLN A 285 -16.26 -1.39 10.84
C GLN A 285 -16.02 0.12 10.84
N LEU A 286 -14.80 0.56 10.51
CA LEU A 286 -14.52 1.98 10.36
C LEU A 286 -15.40 2.60 9.27
N SER A 287 -15.58 1.90 8.15
CA SER A 287 -16.45 2.36 7.05
C SER A 287 -17.94 2.41 7.41
N ALA A 288 -18.37 1.53 8.33
CA ALA A 288 -19.72 1.52 8.86
C ALA A 288 -19.94 2.51 10.02
N THR A 289 -18.90 3.23 10.46
CA THR A 289 -18.97 4.12 11.63
C THR A 289 -19.84 5.35 11.37
N ARG A 290 -20.58 5.76 12.40
CA ARG A 290 -21.42 6.97 12.50
C ARG A 290 -21.04 7.83 13.70
N TYR A 291 -20.37 7.23 14.69
CA TYR A 291 -19.80 7.91 15.84
C TYR A 291 -18.51 7.21 16.26
N PHE A 292 -17.39 7.92 16.24
CA PHE A 292 -16.10 7.43 16.69
C PHE A 292 -15.74 8.05 18.04
N SER A 293 -15.30 7.22 18.98
CA SER A 293 -14.86 7.66 20.30
C SER A 293 -13.51 7.05 20.65
N LEU A 294 -12.56 7.89 21.05
CA LEU A 294 -11.27 7.50 21.60
C LEU A 294 -11.10 8.07 23.01
N ASN A 295 -10.92 7.18 23.98
CA ASN A 295 -10.66 7.55 25.37
C ASN A 295 -9.39 6.85 25.87
N VAL A 296 -8.37 7.63 26.23
CA VAL A 296 -7.09 7.13 26.75
C VAL A 296 -6.59 8.05 27.88
N PRO A 297 -5.65 7.60 28.73
CA PRO A 297 -5.06 8.47 29.75
C PRO A 297 -4.38 9.70 29.17
N GLY A 298 -4.49 10.84 29.87
CA GLY A 298 -3.83 12.10 29.55
C GLY A 298 -2.34 11.94 29.26
N GLY A 299 -1.89 12.39 28.08
CA GLY A 299 -0.48 12.36 27.68
C GLY A 299 0.02 11.03 27.12
N SER A 300 -0.81 9.97 27.14
CA SER A 300 -0.49 8.72 26.44
C SER A 300 -0.68 8.86 24.92
N THR A 301 -0.02 7.99 24.17
CA THR A 301 -0.18 7.86 22.71
C THR A 301 -1.20 6.78 22.38
N ALA A 302 -2.07 7.02 21.39
CA ALA A 302 -2.95 6.03 20.80
C ALA A 302 -2.44 5.61 19.42
N VAL A 303 -2.16 4.32 19.24
CA VAL A 303 -1.86 3.70 17.95
C VAL A 303 -3.08 2.90 17.52
N ILE A 304 -3.73 3.31 16.43
CA ILE A 304 -4.95 2.69 15.91
C ILE A 304 -4.59 1.98 14.61
N ASN A 305 -4.36 0.67 14.70
CA ASN A 305 -4.14 -0.18 13.54
C ASN A 305 -5.50 -0.51 12.89
N VAL A 306 -5.72 -0.04 11.68
CA VAL A 306 -6.93 -0.30 10.87
C VAL A 306 -6.61 -1.36 9.83
N LEU A 307 -7.18 -2.55 10.00
CA LEU A 307 -6.88 -3.73 9.19
C LEU A 307 -7.86 -3.85 8.02
N GLY A 308 -7.34 -4.10 6.82
CA GLY A 308 -8.11 -4.16 5.57
C GLY A 308 -7.66 -3.17 4.50
N ASP A 309 -8.07 -3.43 3.27
CA ASP A 309 -7.44 -2.91 2.05
C ASP A 309 -8.00 -1.57 1.53
N SER A 310 -9.27 -1.26 1.79
CA SER A 310 -9.96 -0.11 1.17
C SER A 310 -11.04 0.55 2.04
N PRO A 311 -10.70 1.12 3.22
CA PRO A 311 -11.68 1.82 4.05
C PRO A 311 -12.22 3.09 3.39
N THR A 312 -13.51 3.37 3.63
CA THR A 312 -14.15 4.67 3.34
C THR A 312 -14.47 5.39 4.63
N ILE A 313 -13.91 6.59 4.85
CA ILE A 313 -13.99 7.32 6.11
C ILE A 313 -14.72 8.64 5.85
N ALA A 314 -16.00 8.72 6.24
CA ALA A 314 -16.80 9.88 5.91
C ALA A 314 -18.01 10.07 6.84
N ASN A 315 -18.38 11.34 7.06
CA ASN A 315 -19.65 11.75 7.66
C ASN A 315 -19.97 11.14 9.04
N PHE A 316 -18.98 11.02 9.93
CA PHE A 316 -19.22 10.64 11.32
C PHE A 316 -18.64 11.63 12.31
N ALA A 317 -19.31 11.74 13.47
CA ALA A 317 -18.87 12.58 14.56
C ALA A 317 -17.75 11.90 15.35
N ASN A 318 -16.80 12.71 15.83
CA ASN A 318 -15.68 12.24 16.64
C ASN A 318 -15.81 12.75 18.08
N ALA A 319 -15.42 11.92 19.03
CA ALA A 319 -15.24 12.30 20.43
C ALA A 319 -13.87 11.81 20.94
N TYR A 320 -13.08 12.74 21.45
CA TYR A 320 -11.77 12.48 22.01
C TYR A 320 -11.75 12.87 23.48
N SER A 321 -11.24 11.98 24.33
CA SER A 321 -11.10 12.21 25.77
C SER A 321 -9.70 11.81 26.22
N GLY A 322 -9.03 12.73 26.93
CA GLY A 322 -7.69 12.51 27.47
C GLY A 322 -6.56 12.49 26.43
N VAL A 323 -6.80 12.91 25.19
CA VAL A 323 -5.80 12.83 24.11
C VAL A 323 -5.75 14.12 23.28
N ASP A 324 -4.56 14.43 22.79
CA ASP A 324 -4.25 15.53 21.87
C ASP A 324 -3.98 14.96 20.47
N ALA A 325 -4.24 15.71 19.40
CA ALA A 325 -4.06 15.21 18.04
C ALA A 325 -2.62 14.74 17.79
N ARG A 326 -1.65 15.41 18.43
CA ARG A 326 -0.22 15.06 18.37
C ARG A 326 0.13 13.75 19.09
N ASN A 327 -0.85 13.07 19.68
CA ASN A 327 -0.70 11.79 20.38
C ASN A 327 -1.54 10.68 19.74
N VAL A 328 -2.13 10.91 18.55
CA VAL A 328 -2.91 9.89 17.84
C VAL A 328 -2.23 9.53 16.53
N LEU A 329 -1.99 8.24 16.33
CA LEU A 329 -1.51 7.65 15.08
C LEU A 329 -2.58 6.70 14.54
N PHE A 330 -3.21 7.07 13.43
CA PHE A 330 -3.97 6.15 12.59
C PHE A 330 -3.01 5.44 11.66
N HIS A 331 -3.02 4.12 11.68
CA HIS A 331 -2.10 3.31 10.92
C HIS A 331 -2.86 2.29 10.09
N PHE A 332 -2.65 2.30 8.77
CA PHE A 332 -3.33 1.46 7.79
C PHE A 332 -2.31 0.56 7.09
N PRO A 333 -1.95 -0.59 7.69
CA PRO A 333 -0.89 -1.44 7.15
C PRO A 333 -1.26 -2.16 5.85
N ASP A 334 -2.53 -2.56 5.72
CA ASP A 334 -3.01 -3.36 4.58
C ASP A 334 -3.62 -2.49 3.47
N ALA A 335 -3.83 -1.20 3.72
CA ALA A 335 -4.59 -0.36 2.80
C ALA A 335 -3.81 -0.10 1.51
N THR A 336 -4.45 -0.41 0.38
CA THR A 336 -3.98 -0.05 -0.96
C THR A 336 -4.69 1.19 -1.49
N THR A 337 -5.86 1.50 -0.95
CA THR A 337 -6.59 2.75 -1.20
C THR A 337 -7.26 3.21 0.08
N ILE A 338 -7.29 4.51 0.35
CA ILE A 338 -8.13 5.09 1.40
C ILE A 338 -9.00 6.15 0.75
N THR A 339 -10.31 6.09 0.99
CA THR A 339 -11.22 7.16 0.57
C THR A 339 -11.71 7.90 1.80
N ALA A 340 -11.53 9.22 1.85
CA ALA A 340 -12.08 10.05 2.90
C ALA A 340 -12.77 11.30 2.32
N TYR A 341 -13.90 11.67 2.91
CA TYR A 341 -14.57 12.92 2.56
C TYR A 341 -15.48 13.43 3.67
N ASN A 342 -15.67 14.75 3.76
CA ASN A 342 -16.44 15.39 4.83
C ASN A 342 -16.03 14.88 6.22
N TYR A 343 -14.71 14.79 6.44
CA TYR A 343 -14.13 14.19 7.62
C TYR A 343 -12.88 14.93 8.06
N GLY A 344 -12.67 15.03 9.38
CA GLY A 344 -11.49 15.60 10.00
C GLY A 344 -10.70 14.50 10.72
N PHE A 345 -9.48 14.20 10.27
CA PHE A 345 -8.56 13.36 11.03
C PHE A 345 -7.97 14.15 12.19
N PHE A 346 -8.21 13.68 13.41
CA PHE A 346 -7.55 14.20 14.61
C PHE A 346 -6.35 13.31 14.93
N GLY A 347 -5.22 13.57 14.28
CA GLY A 347 -4.01 12.77 14.41
C GLY A 347 -3.25 12.57 13.11
N THR A 348 -2.12 11.88 13.23
CA THR A 348 -1.25 11.52 12.11
C THR A 348 -1.71 10.23 11.46
N VAL A 349 -1.64 10.14 10.13
CA VAL A 349 -1.94 8.94 9.34
C VAL A 349 -0.66 8.36 8.76
N LEU A 350 -0.43 7.06 8.97
CA LEU A 350 0.58 6.27 8.27
C LEU A 350 -0.11 5.20 7.42
N ALA A 351 0.04 5.28 6.11
CA ALA A 351 -0.55 4.37 5.12
C ALA A 351 0.39 4.20 3.91
N PRO A 352 1.59 3.63 4.10
CA PRO A 352 2.70 3.73 3.15
C PRO A 352 2.40 3.14 1.76
N ASN A 353 1.44 2.22 1.67
CA ASN A 353 1.06 1.54 0.43
C ASN A 353 -0.22 2.11 -0.21
N ALA A 354 -0.90 3.05 0.45
CA ALA A 354 -2.23 3.50 0.05
C ALA A 354 -2.22 4.71 -0.87
N ASP A 355 -2.96 4.63 -1.97
CA ASP A 355 -3.39 5.79 -2.72
C ASP A 355 -4.55 6.47 -1.97
N PHE A 356 -4.30 7.67 -1.41
CA PHE A 356 -5.24 8.34 -0.51
C PHE A 356 -6.08 9.39 -1.26
N ASN A 357 -7.36 9.10 -1.45
CA ASN A 357 -8.33 10.03 -2.00
C ASN A 357 -9.03 10.80 -0.86
N PHE A 358 -8.67 12.06 -0.64
CA PHE A 358 -9.17 12.84 0.49
C PHE A 358 -9.71 14.21 0.05
N SER A 359 -11.03 14.38 0.13
CA SER A 359 -11.71 15.61 -0.32
C SER A 359 -12.61 16.23 0.74
N ASN A 360 -12.80 17.55 0.71
CA ASN A 360 -13.73 18.28 1.59
C ASN A 360 -13.56 17.91 3.07
N GLY A 361 -12.31 17.87 3.53
CA GLY A 361 -11.98 17.44 4.88
C GLY A 361 -10.71 18.12 5.38
N SER A 362 -10.27 17.72 6.56
CA SER A 362 -9.04 18.25 7.16
C SER A 362 -8.27 17.18 7.91
N PHE A 363 -7.01 17.47 8.23
CA PHE A 363 -6.22 16.65 9.14
C PHE A 363 -5.40 17.52 10.08
N ASP A 364 -5.56 17.27 11.37
CA ASP A 364 -4.74 17.84 12.45
C ASP A 364 -3.62 16.85 12.77
N GLY A 365 -2.55 16.84 11.98
CA GLY A 365 -1.49 15.84 12.10
C GLY A 365 -0.63 15.72 10.85
N GLY A 366 0.11 14.62 10.69
CA GLY A 366 0.79 14.30 9.43
C GLY A 366 -0.02 13.33 8.56
N ILE A 367 0.23 13.29 7.25
CA ILE A 367 -0.14 12.14 6.40
C ILE A 367 1.12 11.62 5.72
N TYR A 368 1.39 10.33 5.89
CA TYR A 368 2.48 9.59 5.26
C TYR A 368 1.87 8.47 4.42
N ALA A 369 1.84 8.62 3.09
CA ALA A 369 1.12 7.69 2.22
C ALA A 369 1.86 7.42 0.89
N LYS A 370 1.33 6.52 0.06
CA LYS A 370 1.87 6.31 -1.28
C LYS A 370 1.57 7.50 -2.19
N SER A 371 0.33 7.96 -2.21
CA SER A 371 -0.05 9.17 -2.96
C SER A 371 -1.22 9.87 -2.26
N LEU A 372 -1.46 11.13 -2.61
CA LEU A 372 -2.67 11.84 -2.17
C LEU A 372 -3.33 12.56 -3.34
N THR A 373 -4.62 12.35 -3.50
CA THR A 373 -5.47 13.09 -4.45
C THR A 373 -6.63 13.73 -3.71
N GLY A 374 -6.75 15.05 -3.82
CA GLY A 374 -7.87 15.83 -3.30
C GLY A 374 -7.45 17.07 -2.54
N ASN A 375 -8.46 17.77 -2.01
CA ASN A 375 -8.38 19.13 -1.50
C ASN A 375 -8.44 19.23 0.03
N ALA A 376 -8.15 18.15 0.76
CA ALA A 376 -8.17 18.20 2.21
C ALA A 376 -7.13 19.19 2.79
N GLU A 377 -7.54 19.94 3.81
CA GLU A 377 -6.70 20.96 4.46
C GLU A 377 -5.85 20.35 5.58
N GLY A 378 -4.55 20.63 5.59
CA GLY A 378 -3.62 20.18 6.62
C GLY A 378 -3.36 21.24 7.67
N HIS A 379 -3.59 20.94 8.95
CA HIS A 379 -3.21 21.79 10.07
C HIS A 379 -1.96 21.26 10.77
N LEU A 380 -1.17 22.17 11.34
CA LEU A 380 0.10 21.80 11.96
C LEU A 380 -0.12 21.23 13.36
N ALA A 381 -0.17 19.90 13.46
CA ALA A 381 -0.13 19.18 14.73
C ALA A 381 0.85 17.99 14.67
N PRO A 382 2.17 18.22 14.56
CA PRO A 382 3.14 17.15 14.35
C PRO A 382 3.09 16.12 15.48
N LEU A 383 3.11 14.83 15.12
CA LEU A 383 3.11 13.73 16.08
C LEU A 383 4.24 13.92 17.10
N LYS A 384 3.93 13.80 18.38
CA LYS A 384 4.98 13.76 19.40
C LYS A 384 5.71 12.44 19.26
N PRO A 385 7.05 12.44 19.21
CA PRO A 385 7.82 11.20 19.21
C PRO A 385 7.43 10.32 20.38
N PHE A 386 7.30 9.03 20.12
CA PHE A 386 7.06 8.02 21.15
C PHE A 386 7.83 6.76 20.79
N VAL A 387 8.08 5.94 21.80
CA VAL A 387 8.85 4.72 21.65
C VAL A 387 7.90 3.53 21.51
N ILE A 388 8.17 2.67 20.54
CA ILE A 388 7.58 1.33 20.43
C ILE A 388 8.66 0.28 20.67
N CYS A 389 8.34 -0.83 21.32
CA CYS A 389 9.30 -1.90 21.57
C CYS A 389 8.72 -3.23 21.07
N GLY A 390 9.54 -3.99 20.35
CA GLY A 390 9.23 -5.36 19.95
C GLY A 390 9.31 -6.29 21.15
N GLY A 391 8.23 -7.05 21.43
CA GLY A 391 8.12 -7.88 22.63
C GLY A 391 7.69 -7.07 23.86
N GLY A 392 6.67 -7.57 24.55
CA GLY A 392 5.93 -6.84 25.58
C GLY A 392 6.79 -6.07 26.58
N VAL A 393 6.34 -4.83 26.83
CA VAL A 393 6.57 -4.00 28.02
C VAL A 393 7.72 -4.47 28.92
N GLY A 394 8.88 -3.84 28.75
CA GLY A 394 9.89 -3.81 29.81
C GLY A 394 9.23 -3.32 31.10
N THR A 395 9.21 -4.22 32.07
CA THR A 395 8.73 -4.04 33.45
C THR A 395 9.30 -2.80 34.12
#